data_AF-A0A1F7F5K7-F1
#
_entry.id   AF-A0A1F7F5K7-F1
#
_cell.length_a   1.000
_cell.length_b   1.000
_cell.length_c   1.000
_cell.angle_alpha   90.00
_cell.angle_beta   90.00
_cell.angle_gamma   90.00
#
_symmetry.space_group_name_H-M   'P 1'
#
loop_
_entity.id
_entity.type
_entity.pdbx_description
1 polymer ?
#
loop_
_entity_poly.entity_id
_entity_poly.type
_entity_poly.pdbx_seq_one_letter_code
_entity_poly.pdbx_strand_id
1 'polypeptide(L)'
;MAPNTCFLIKDGTYAFNTITVNISADHVYFIGESGDPSKVILTSNGFFADEAPDFDFFHIANNAHHVIFANITISETRQYAVKFNGLTNMGNILWHNVRFINNATRDIKGVGLMEAPACTVRYCHFENTKIPLITRCSDGSCASDGDYIAGMDIMSADSWAIHDSYFKNILGASGGGRAGVFMWNLCRNVWTERNTFVNCDRSVAYGNYSSGEISHDSSYIMNNFILPGAGNAIELYYTRRVRVFNNTLYGATTTGSIIYGNASGGGANTYGEIKNNILNGSISNQNATAPDTATNILVSRGNAAILARWFPNAATGDFHFSSDTCRPLNRGTALAQVTLDWDNAPRIGTLDIGADEYNNNTPIQFMPEEITTIQEAYLSPASPNPFNPVTCVRYGIATAEAGTPCEIAILSLEGRLIRTLRSGPAFPGTYAIQWDAKDDNGFQVASGAYLIRLTVGSKGSTTRAVFMK
;
A
#
# COMPACT_ATOMS: atom_id res chain seq x y z
N MET A 1 -4.23 -27.61 13.76
CA MET A 1 -5.14 -26.98 14.76
C MET A 1 -6.45 -27.75 14.77
N ALA A 2 -7.24 -27.67 15.84
CA ALA A 2 -8.58 -28.27 15.89
C ALA A 2 -9.63 -27.27 15.33
N PRO A 3 -10.73 -27.75 14.72
CA PRO A 3 -11.87 -26.90 14.37
C PRO A 3 -12.45 -26.15 15.58
N ASN A 4 -13.11 -25.01 15.33
CA ASN A 4 -13.78 -24.20 16.37
C ASN A 4 -12.84 -23.72 17.48
N THR A 5 -11.59 -23.42 17.13
CA THR A 5 -10.58 -22.96 18.10
C THR A 5 -10.54 -21.44 18.11
N CYS A 6 -10.67 -20.85 19.30
CA CYS A 6 -10.48 -19.42 19.52
C CYS A 6 -9.23 -19.17 20.38
N PHE A 7 -8.26 -18.45 19.83
CA PHE A 7 -7.12 -17.91 20.56
C PHE A 7 -7.44 -16.48 20.98
N LEU A 8 -7.80 -16.29 22.26
CA LEU A 8 -7.91 -14.97 22.89
C LEU A 8 -6.54 -14.59 23.47
N ILE A 9 -5.94 -13.52 22.96
CA ILE A 9 -4.53 -13.19 23.16
C ILE A 9 -4.43 -11.93 24.03
N LYS A 10 -3.69 -12.01 25.13
CA LYS A 10 -3.45 -10.89 26.04
C LYS A 10 -2.54 -9.84 25.40
N ASP A 11 -2.61 -8.62 25.91
CA ASP A 11 -1.66 -7.56 25.56
C ASP A 11 -0.21 -8.03 25.79
N GLY A 12 0.64 -7.84 24.78
CA GLY A 12 2.02 -8.28 24.79
C GLY A 12 2.62 -8.39 23.38
N THR A 13 3.92 -8.64 23.35
CA THR A 13 4.66 -8.94 22.11
C THR A 13 5.06 -10.41 22.10
N TYR A 14 4.71 -11.13 21.04
CA TYR A 14 4.90 -12.57 20.88
C TYR A 14 5.76 -12.84 19.64
N ALA A 15 6.95 -13.39 19.83
CA ALA A 15 7.91 -13.63 18.76
C ALA A 15 7.85 -15.07 18.22
N PHE A 16 7.69 -15.21 16.90
CA PHE A 16 7.55 -16.48 16.16
C PHE A 16 8.70 -16.68 15.16
N ASN A 17 9.92 -16.31 15.55
CA ASN A 17 11.07 -16.12 14.66
C ASN A 17 11.48 -17.35 13.81
N THR A 18 10.95 -18.55 14.07
CA THR A 18 11.32 -19.79 13.39
C THR A 18 10.15 -20.73 13.07
N ILE A 19 8.88 -20.33 13.32
CA ILE A 19 7.72 -21.23 13.16
C ILE A 19 6.60 -20.60 12.34
N THR A 20 6.31 -21.16 11.17
CA THR A 20 5.11 -20.83 10.41
C THR A 20 3.88 -21.40 11.12
N VAL A 21 2.88 -20.56 11.33
CA VAL A 21 1.61 -20.95 11.93
C VAL A 21 0.69 -21.48 10.83
N ASN A 22 0.57 -22.81 10.73
CA ASN A 22 -0.28 -23.45 9.74
C ASN A 22 -1.72 -23.65 10.24
N ILE A 23 -2.66 -22.92 9.63
CA ILE A 23 -4.10 -23.00 9.91
C ILE A 23 -4.72 -23.96 8.90
N SER A 24 -5.06 -25.16 9.37
CA SER A 24 -5.55 -26.28 8.55
C SER A 24 -6.92 -26.78 8.99
N ALA A 25 -7.63 -26.01 9.80
CA ALA A 25 -8.95 -26.33 10.32
C ALA A 25 -9.88 -25.13 10.11
N ASP A 26 -11.17 -25.40 10.05
CA ASP A 26 -12.23 -24.41 9.91
C ASP A 26 -12.57 -23.75 11.26
N HIS A 27 -13.16 -22.57 11.21
CA HIS A 27 -13.61 -21.84 12.41
C HIS A 27 -12.46 -21.60 13.42
N VAL A 28 -11.34 -21.07 12.93
CA VAL A 28 -10.17 -20.73 13.75
C VAL A 28 -10.07 -19.22 13.90
N TYR A 29 -9.93 -18.73 15.14
CA TYR A 29 -9.95 -17.30 15.45
C TYR A 29 -8.71 -16.87 16.24
N PHE A 30 -8.09 -15.76 15.85
CA PHE A 30 -7.01 -15.09 16.57
C PHE A 30 -7.49 -13.69 16.95
N ILE A 31 -7.73 -13.46 18.23
CA ILE A 31 -8.40 -12.25 18.72
C ILE A 31 -7.57 -11.61 19.85
N GLY A 32 -7.20 -10.35 19.72
CA GLY A 32 -6.63 -9.57 20.82
C GLY A 32 -7.70 -9.20 21.86
N GLU A 33 -7.41 -9.47 23.14
CA GLU A 33 -8.35 -9.35 24.26
C GLU A 33 -8.80 -7.91 24.53
N SER A 34 -7.90 -6.93 24.35
CA SER A 34 -8.18 -5.53 24.67
C SER A 34 -8.97 -4.79 23.59
N GLY A 35 -9.11 -5.36 22.39
CA GLY A 35 -9.69 -4.67 21.23
C GLY A 35 -8.74 -3.65 20.57
N ASP A 36 -7.58 -3.39 21.15
CA ASP A 36 -6.58 -2.45 20.63
C ASP A 36 -5.47 -3.22 19.90
N PRO A 37 -5.39 -3.16 18.56
CA PRO A 37 -4.43 -3.95 17.80
C PRO A 37 -2.99 -3.52 18.03
N SER A 38 -2.74 -2.32 18.59
CA SER A 38 -1.39 -1.87 18.94
C SER A 38 -0.78 -2.66 20.12
N LYS A 39 -1.63 -3.28 20.96
CA LYS A 39 -1.19 -3.92 22.20
C LYS A 39 -0.94 -5.41 22.09
N VAL A 40 -1.44 -6.07 21.05
CA VAL A 40 -1.18 -7.50 20.79
C VAL A 40 -0.34 -7.61 19.52
N ILE A 41 0.98 -7.77 19.68
CA ILE A 41 1.93 -7.76 18.56
C ILE A 41 2.48 -9.16 18.34
N LEU A 42 2.14 -9.78 17.21
CA LEU A 42 2.73 -11.03 16.74
C LEU A 42 3.86 -10.66 15.77
N THR A 43 5.11 -10.96 16.14
CA THR A 43 6.29 -10.60 15.36
C THR A 43 7.00 -11.83 14.81
N SER A 44 7.54 -11.71 13.60
CA SER A 44 8.28 -12.75 12.90
C SER A 44 9.78 -12.44 12.82
N ASN A 45 10.50 -13.11 11.92
CA ASN A 45 11.95 -13.11 11.76
C ASN A 45 12.59 -11.77 11.35
N GLY A 46 11.80 -10.77 10.98
CA GLY A 46 12.27 -9.42 10.66
C GLY A 46 12.16 -9.07 9.18
N PHE A 47 11.86 -7.79 8.90
CA PHE A 47 11.76 -7.26 7.53
C PHE A 47 13.03 -7.51 6.68
N PHE A 48 14.21 -7.42 7.30
CA PHE A 48 15.52 -7.53 6.65
C PHE A 48 16.24 -8.86 6.93
N ALA A 49 15.55 -9.92 7.36
CA ALA A 49 16.21 -11.18 7.66
C ALA A 49 16.91 -11.80 6.41
N ASP A 50 18.13 -12.31 6.61
CA ASP A 50 19.04 -12.79 5.57
C ASP A 50 18.93 -14.31 5.27
N GLU A 51 18.27 -15.10 6.13
CA GLU A 51 18.25 -16.57 6.01
C GLU A 51 17.20 -17.11 5.02
N ALA A 52 17.55 -18.18 4.28
CA ALA A 52 16.69 -18.88 3.31
C ALA A 52 16.06 -20.18 3.90
N PRO A 53 14.93 -20.71 3.38
CA PRO A 53 13.98 -20.13 2.42
C PRO A 53 12.74 -19.55 3.11
N ASP A 54 12.09 -18.61 2.43
CA ASP A 54 10.64 -18.39 2.40
C ASP A 54 9.86 -18.63 3.71
N PHE A 55 10.23 -17.90 4.76
CA PHE A 55 9.46 -17.93 6.00
C PHE A 55 8.22 -17.04 5.87
N ASP A 56 7.11 -17.69 5.57
CA ASP A 56 5.76 -17.15 5.70
C ASP A 56 5.32 -17.23 7.15
N PHE A 57 4.64 -16.21 7.66
CA PHE A 57 4.25 -16.22 9.06
C PHE A 57 3.00 -17.09 9.29
N PHE A 58 1.87 -16.77 8.65
CA PHE A 58 0.66 -17.58 8.71
C PHE A 58 0.37 -18.25 7.38
N HIS A 59 -0.04 -19.52 7.43
CA HIS A 59 -0.58 -20.26 6.29
C HIS A 59 -2.07 -20.53 6.50
N ILE A 60 -2.88 -20.21 5.49
CA ILE A 60 -4.25 -20.70 5.33
C ILE A 60 -4.18 -21.91 4.39
N ALA A 61 -4.34 -23.12 4.93
CA ALA A 61 -4.26 -24.36 4.17
C ALA A 61 -5.64 -24.81 3.67
N ASN A 62 -5.69 -25.89 2.88
CA ASN A 62 -6.94 -26.47 2.39
C ASN A 62 -7.95 -26.70 3.53
N ASN A 63 -9.22 -26.37 3.27
CA ASN A 63 -10.33 -26.47 4.22
C ASN A 63 -10.28 -25.53 5.42
N ALA A 64 -9.32 -24.61 5.50
CA ALA A 64 -9.33 -23.55 6.51
C ALA A 64 -10.27 -22.42 6.09
N HIS A 65 -11.59 -22.65 6.20
CA HIS A 65 -12.63 -21.66 5.95
C HIS A 65 -13.19 -21.08 7.26
N HIS A 66 -13.76 -19.86 7.23
CA HIS A 66 -14.20 -19.12 8.42
C HIS A 66 -13.08 -18.84 9.44
N VAL A 67 -11.93 -18.36 8.96
CA VAL A 67 -10.83 -17.93 9.83
C VAL A 67 -10.97 -16.43 10.12
N ILE A 68 -10.74 -16.03 11.37
CA ILE A 68 -10.79 -14.62 11.78
C ILE A 68 -9.45 -14.21 12.40
N PHE A 69 -8.92 -13.08 11.94
CA PHE A 69 -7.88 -12.31 12.63
C PHE A 69 -8.50 -11.00 13.08
N ALA A 70 -8.45 -10.69 14.37
CA ALA A 70 -9.03 -9.46 14.89
C ALA A 70 -8.23 -8.82 16.02
N ASN A 71 -8.13 -7.50 16.02
CA ASN A 71 -7.54 -6.71 17.11
C ASN A 71 -6.09 -7.10 17.43
N ILE A 72 -5.28 -7.37 16.40
CA ILE A 72 -3.88 -7.76 16.54
C ILE A 72 -3.00 -7.00 15.54
N THR A 73 -1.71 -6.93 15.84
CA THR A 73 -0.66 -6.55 14.90
C THR A 73 0.08 -7.80 14.43
N ILE A 74 0.27 -7.96 13.12
CA ILE A 74 1.18 -8.93 12.51
C ILE A 74 2.33 -8.15 11.89
N SER A 75 3.55 -8.35 12.40
CA SER A 75 4.67 -7.49 12.03
C SER A 75 5.98 -8.22 11.77
N GLU A 76 6.90 -7.48 11.14
CA GLU A 76 8.31 -7.85 11.01
C GLU A 76 8.47 -9.21 10.33
N THR A 77 7.87 -9.37 9.16
CA THR A 77 8.00 -10.61 8.37
C THR A 77 8.95 -10.42 7.20
N ARG A 78 9.77 -11.43 6.93
CA ARG A 78 10.66 -11.43 5.77
C ARG A 78 9.94 -11.72 4.46
N GLN A 79 8.85 -12.47 4.46
CA GLN A 79 8.06 -12.74 3.25
C GLN A 79 6.62 -12.28 3.39
N TYR A 80 5.71 -13.22 3.67
CA TYR A 80 4.29 -12.97 3.71
C TYR A 80 3.77 -13.03 5.14
N ALA A 81 2.95 -12.06 5.53
CA ALA A 81 2.33 -12.08 6.85
C ALA A 81 1.25 -13.16 6.92
N VAL A 82 0.37 -13.23 5.91
CA VAL A 82 -0.57 -14.33 5.73
C VAL A 82 -0.55 -14.80 4.29
N LYS A 83 -0.36 -16.10 4.07
CA LYS A 83 -0.39 -16.72 2.75
C LYS A 83 -1.45 -17.80 2.67
N PHE A 84 -2.27 -17.76 1.63
CA PHE A 84 -3.06 -18.91 1.21
C PHE A 84 -2.12 -19.96 0.66
N ASN A 85 -1.90 -21.02 1.44
CA ASN A 85 -1.00 -22.12 1.13
C ASN A 85 -1.79 -23.41 0.86
N GLY A 86 -2.94 -23.26 0.22
CA GLY A 86 -3.83 -24.32 -0.25
C GLY A 86 -4.47 -23.91 -1.58
N LEU A 87 -5.37 -24.76 -2.09
CA LEU A 87 -6.06 -24.56 -3.37
C LEU A 87 -7.59 -24.62 -3.23
N THR A 88 -8.13 -25.26 -2.19
CA THR A 88 -9.58 -25.55 -2.09
C THR A 88 -10.17 -25.17 -0.75
N ASN A 89 -11.41 -24.66 -0.78
CA ASN A 89 -12.24 -24.38 0.39
C ASN A 89 -11.55 -23.54 1.49
N MET A 90 -11.04 -22.36 1.12
CA MET A 90 -10.38 -21.41 2.04
C MET A 90 -11.13 -20.07 2.11
N GLY A 91 -12.46 -20.11 1.99
CA GLY A 91 -13.30 -18.91 1.94
C GLY A 91 -13.71 -18.37 3.32
N ASN A 92 -14.42 -17.23 3.32
CA ASN A 92 -14.95 -16.56 4.51
C ASN A 92 -13.86 -16.15 5.51
N ILE A 93 -12.71 -15.69 5.03
CA ILE A 93 -11.64 -15.21 5.90
C ILE A 93 -11.89 -13.74 6.24
N LEU A 94 -11.84 -13.39 7.52
CA LEU A 94 -12.02 -12.02 7.99
C LEU A 94 -10.77 -11.49 8.66
N TRP A 95 -10.26 -10.36 8.16
CA TRP A 95 -9.36 -9.47 8.90
C TRP A 95 -10.16 -8.26 9.37
N HIS A 96 -10.25 -8.08 10.68
CA HIS A 96 -10.99 -6.99 11.31
C HIS A 96 -10.11 -6.24 12.29
N ASN A 97 -9.84 -4.96 12.06
CA ASN A 97 -9.01 -4.17 12.98
C ASN A 97 -7.62 -4.82 13.20
N VAL A 98 -6.98 -5.19 12.09
CA VAL A 98 -5.64 -5.83 12.09
C VAL A 98 -4.62 -4.84 11.56
N ARG A 99 -3.48 -4.70 12.24
CA ARG A 99 -2.33 -3.95 11.74
C ARG A 99 -1.32 -4.90 11.09
N PHE A 100 -0.89 -4.60 9.88
CA PHE A 100 0.20 -5.25 9.18
C PHE A 100 1.37 -4.27 9.10
N ILE A 101 2.42 -4.52 9.89
CA ILE A 101 3.50 -3.53 10.07
C ILE A 101 4.85 -4.12 9.69
N ASN A 102 5.57 -3.47 8.78
CA ASN A 102 6.92 -3.89 8.37
C ASN A 102 6.95 -5.36 7.90
N ASN A 103 6.16 -5.68 6.88
CA ASN A 103 6.19 -6.98 6.21
C ASN A 103 6.76 -6.80 4.82
N ALA A 104 7.82 -7.56 4.54
CA ALA A 104 8.73 -7.13 3.51
C ALA A 104 8.29 -7.51 2.08
N THR A 105 7.46 -8.54 1.88
CA THR A 105 7.01 -8.94 0.54
C THR A 105 5.52 -8.75 0.31
N ARG A 106 4.65 -9.36 1.11
CA ARG A 106 3.20 -9.15 1.03
C ARG A 106 2.57 -9.26 2.41
N ASP A 107 1.64 -8.40 2.73
CA ASP A 107 0.88 -8.62 3.96
C ASP A 107 -0.07 -9.81 3.78
N ILE A 108 -0.82 -9.85 2.67
CA ILE A 108 -1.70 -10.98 2.33
C ILE A 108 -1.37 -11.50 0.93
N LYS A 109 -1.02 -12.79 0.81
CA LYS A 109 -0.62 -13.43 -0.46
C LYS A 109 -1.52 -14.60 -0.82
N GLY A 110 -2.07 -14.59 -2.03
CA GLY A 110 -2.72 -15.72 -2.69
C GLY A 110 -1.76 -16.53 -3.57
N VAL A 111 -2.12 -17.78 -3.84
CA VAL A 111 -1.47 -18.61 -4.88
C VAL A 111 -2.25 -18.53 -6.19
N GLY A 112 -1.66 -19.02 -7.29
CA GLY A 112 -2.15 -18.79 -8.66
C GLY A 112 -3.62 -19.13 -8.89
N LEU A 113 -4.01 -20.35 -8.54
CA LEU A 113 -5.39 -20.84 -8.64
C LEU A 113 -5.82 -21.32 -7.27
N MET A 114 -6.65 -20.53 -6.58
CA MET A 114 -7.19 -20.88 -5.28
C MET A 114 -8.69 -20.62 -5.19
N GLU A 115 -9.38 -21.44 -4.41
CA GLU A 115 -10.76 -21.24 -4.02
C GLU A 115 -10.82 -20.65 -2.62
N ALA A 116 -10.89 -19.31 -2.55
CA ALA A 116 -11.05 -18.57 -1.30
C ALA A 116 -12.12 -17.48 -1.46
N PRO A 117 -13.41 -17.83 -1.62
CA PRO A 117 -14.46 -16.85 -1.84
C PRO A 117 -14.81 -16.07 -0.56
N ALA A 118 -15.44 -14.92 -0.71
CA ALA A 118 -16.11 -14.20 0.38
C ALA A 118 -15.17 -13.75 1.53
N CYS A 119 -13.91 -13.43 1.24
CA CYS A 119 -13.01 -12.88 2.24
C CYS A 119 -13.22 -11.37 2.42
N THR A 120 -13.05 -10.88 3.64
CA THR A 120 -13.24 -9.47 4.01
C THR A 120 -12.02 -8.91 4.73
N VAL A 121 -11.57 -7.75 4.32
CA VAL A 121 -10.56 -6.93 5.01
C VAL A 121 -11.23 -5.62 5.41
N ARG A 122 -11.33 -5.35 6.72
CA ARG A 122 -11.98 -4.15 7.23
C ARG A 122 -11.32 -3.55 8.46
N TYR A 123 -11.26 -2.22 8.52
CA TYR A 123 -10.62 -1.47 9.61
C TYR A 123 -9.14 -1.85 9.78
N CYS A 124 -8.50 -2.36 8.74
CA CYS A 124 -7.12 -2.82 8.79
C CYS A 124 -6.15 -1.68 8.48
N HIS A 125 -4.92 -1.78 8.98
CA HIS A 125 -3.85 -0.82 8.71
C HIS A 125 -2.62 -1.56 8.17
N PHE A 126 -2.26 -1.31 6.92
CA PHE A 126 -1.08 -1.83 6.26
C PHE A 126 -0.02 -0.72 6.16
N GLU A 127 1.12 -0.86 6.84
CA GLU A 127 2.19 0.14 6.80
C GLU A 127 3.60 -0.46 6.84
N ASN A 128 4.47 0.04 5.95
CA ASN A 128 5.89 -0.21 6.03
C ASN A 128 6.66 1.08 6.35
N THR A 129 7.41 1.05 7.44
CA THR A 129 8.40 2.09 7.79
C THR A 129 9.78 1.77 7.20
N LYS A 130 9.90 0.66 6.47
CA LYS A 130 11.14 0.11 5.92
C LYS A 130 11.00 -0.07 4.41
N ILE A 131 12.07 0.23 3.67
CA ILE A 131 12.12 0.03 2.23
C ILE A 131 12.91 -1.24 1.92
N PRO A 132 12.42 -2.13 1.02
CA PRO A 132 13.18 -3.29 0.58
C PRO A 132 14.54 -2.91 -0.04
N LEU A 133 15.52 -3.79 0.11
CA LEU A 133 16.78 -3.68 -0.65
C LEU A 133 16.54 -4.00 -2.12
N ILE A 134 17.25 -3.30 -3.03
CA ILE A 134 17.24 -3.62 -4.47
C ILE A 134 17.76 -5.04 -4.75
N THR A 135 18.68 -5.53 -3.93
CA THR A 135 19.32 -6.84 -4.05
C THR A 135 18.49 -7.98 -3.45
N ARG A 136 17.29 -7.66 -2.97
CA ARG A 136 16.43 -8.63 -2.29
C ARG A 136 15.93 -9.69 -3.27
N CYS A 137 16.12 -10.95 -2.90
CA CYS A 137 15.75 -12.14 -3.70
C CYS A 137 16.53 -12.31 -5.01
N SER A 138 17.87 -12.32 -4.94
CA SER A 138 18.75 -12.61 -6.08
C SER A 138 18.67 -14.05 -6.61
N ASP A 139 17.81 -14.90 -6.03
CA ASP A 139 17.63 -16.32 -6.33
C ASP A 139 16.37 -16.62 -7.19
N GLY A 140 15.66 -15.59 -7.66
CA GLY A 140 14.64 -15.72 -8.71
C GLY A 140 13.19 -15.91 -8.25
N SER A 141 12.92 -16.25 -6.99
CA SER A 141 11.54 -16.50 -6.49
C SER A 141 10.74 -15.22 -6.21
N CYS A 142 11.43 -14.09 -6.01
CA CYS A 142 10.85 -12.75 -5.83
C CYS A 142 11.64 -11.65 -6.58
N ALA A 143 12.34 -12.01 -7.65
CA ALA A 143 13.21 -11.13 -8.43
C ALA A 143 12.43 -9.99 -9.11
N SER A 144 12.36 -8.85 -8.44
CA SER A 144 11.96 -7.58 -9.06
C SER A 144 12.66 -6.42 -8.36
N ASP A 145 13.97 -6.56 -8.10
CA ASP A 145 14.83 -5.47 -7.65
C ASP A 145 14.28 -4.71 -6.41
N GLY A 146 13.74 -5.46 -5.43
CA GLY A 146 13.10 -4.88 -4.25
C GLY A 146 11.67 -4.36 -4.42
N ASP A 147 11.10 -4.41 -5.63
CA ASP A 147 9.72 -4.00 -5.95
C ASP A 147 8.69 -5.14 -5.84
N TYR A 148 9.12 -6.33 -5.43
CA TYR A 148 8.19 -7.41 -5.05
C TYR A 148 7.58 -7.14 -3.67
N ILE A 149 7.00 -5.96 -3.48
CA ILE A 149 6.26 -5.56 -2.27
C ILE A 149 4.81 -5.13 -2.59
N ALA A 150 3.84 -5.50 -1.75
CA ALA A 150 2.42 -5.14 -1.89
C ALA A 150 1.72 -5.27 -0.53
N GLY A 151 0.61 -4.57 -0.33
CA GLY A 151 -0.26 -4.84 0.82
C GLY A 151 -0.93 -6.20 0.63
N MET A 152 -1.63 -6.37 -0.49
CA MET A 152 -2.27 -7.63 -0.86
C MET A 152 -1.87 -8.01 -2.28
N ASP A 153 -1.65 -9.31 -2.54
CA ASP A 153 -1.41 -9.88 -3.87
C ASP A 153 -2.22 -11.16 -4.02
N ILE A 154 -3.40 -11.03 -4.60
CA ILE A 154 -4.39 -12.09 -4.68
C ILE A 154 -4.65 -12.47 -6.14
N MET A 155 -4.72 -13.78 -6.39
CA MET A 155 -5.18 -14.34 -7.66
C MET A 155 -6.42 -15.19 -7.43
N SER A 156 -7.29 -15.29 -8.45
CA SER A 156 -8.56 -16.04 -8.39
C SER A 156 -9.52 -15.60 -7.25
N ALA A 157 -9.48 -14.34 -6.84
CA ALA A 157 -10.40 -13.81 -5.83
C ALA A 157 -11.85 -13.86 -6.34
N ASP A 158 -12.80 -14.27 -5.49
CA ASP A 158 -14.23 -14.18 -5.79
C ASP A 158 -14.99 -13.60 -4.60
N SER A 159 -15.74 -12.52 -4.83
CA SER A 159 -16.62 -11.93 -3.83
C SER A 159 -15.86 -11.37 -2.62
N TRP A 160 -14.67 -10.81 -2.83
CA TRP A 160 -13.89 -10.17 -1.77
C TRP A 160 -14.35 -8.74 -1.51
N ALA A 161 -14.33 -8.32 -0.24
CA ALA A 161 -14.58 -6.95 0.17
C ALA A 161 -13.36 -6.40 0.93
N ILE A 162 -12.81 -5.30 0.45
CA ILE A 162 -11.68 -4.58 1.05
C ILE A 162 -12.16 -3.16 1.31
N HIS A 163 -12.42 -2.85 2.57
CA HIS A 163 -13.04 -1.58 2.90
C HIS A 163 -12.61 -0.98 4.22
N ASP A 164 -12.84 0.33 4.37
CA ASP A 164 -12.58 1.07 5.60
C ASP A 164 -11.15 0.81 6.15
N SER A 165 -10.16 0.62 5.28
CA SER A 165 -8.80 0.19 5.63
C SER A 165 -7.71 1.15 5.12
N TYR A 166 -6.63 1.27 5.88
CA TYR A 166 -5.52 2.20 5.62
C TYR A 166 -4.34 1.48 4.99
N PHE A 167 -3.83 2.01 3.90
CA PHE A 167 -2.61 1.52 3.26
C PHE A 167 -1.62 2.67 3.18
N LYS A 168 -0.46 2.50 3.81
CA LYS A 168 0.55 3.55 3.89
C LYS A 168 1.94 3.02 3.58
N ASN A 169 2.71 3.77 2.79
CA ASN A 169 4.12 3.48 2.54
C ASN A 169 4.36 2.06 1.98
N ILE A 170 3.47 1.55 1.14
CA ILE A 170 3.70 0.30 0.40
C ILE A 170 4.60 0.63 -0.80
N LEU A 171 5.92 0.57 -0.57
CA LEU A 171 6.95 1.12 -1.43
C LEU A 171 7.99 0.09 -1.79
N GLY A 172 8.21 -0.10 -3.09
CA GLY A 172 9.33 -0.83 -3.65
C GLY A 172 10.62 0.00 -3.59
N ALA A 173 11.75 -0.67 -3.82
CA ALA A 173 13.06 -0.03 -3.78
C ALA A 173 13.23 1.04 -4.88
N SER A 174 12.58 0.87 -6.04
CA SER A 174 12.71 1.77 -7.19
C SER A 174 11.52 2.73 -7.37
N GLY A 175 10.52 2.67 -6.47
CA GLY A 175 9.20 3.25 -6.71
C GLY A 175 8.31 2.37 -7.60
N GLY A 176 8.74 1.13 -7.86
CA GLY A 176 8.06 0.15 -8.70
C GLY A 176 7.22 -0.87 -7.93
N GLY A 177 7.08 -0.74 -6.60
CA GLY A 177 6.32 -1.67 -5.76
C GLY A 177 4.91 -1.93 -6.28
N ARG A 178 4.36 -3.14 -6.09
CA ARG A 178 3.11 -3.58 -6.75
C ARG A 178 1.93 -2.69 -6.41
N ALA A 179 1.13 -2.96 -5.38
CA ALA A 179 0.09 -2.03 -4.94
C ALA A 179 -0.28 -2.25 -3.48
N GLY A 180 -0.97 -1.29 -2.86
CA GLY A 180 -1.69 -1.53 -1.61
C GLY A 180 -2.66 -2.70 -1.78
N VAL A 181 -3.52 -2.62 -2.80
CA VAL A 181 -4.39 -3.73 -3.22
C VAL A 181 -4.00 -4.16 -4.64
N PHE A 182 -3.27 -5.28 -4.76
CA PHE A 182 -2.92 -5.88 -6.04
C PHE A 182 -3.71 -7.18 -6.23
N MET A 183 -4.59 -7.20 -7.23
CA MET A 183 -5.42 -8.38 -7.54
C MET A 183 -5.40 -8.64 -9.03
N TRP A 184 -4.96 -9.82 -9.43
CA TRP A 184 -4.76 -10.14 -10.84
C TRP A 184 -5.08 -11.60 -11.12
N ASN A 185 -5.21 -11.98 -12.39
CA ASN A 185 -5.50 -13.34 -12.82
C ASN A 185 -6.83 -13.92 -12.26
N LEU A 186 -7.88 -13.94 -13.09
CA LEU A 186 -9.17 -14.59 -12.82
C LEU A 186 -9.94 -14.10 -11.57
N CYS A 187 -9.70 -12.86 -11.12
CA CYS A 187 -10.46 -12.28 -10.03
C CYS A 187 -11.83 -11.77 -10.48
N ARG A 188 -12.84 -11.82 -9.60
CA ARG A 188 -14.20 -11.33 -9.88
C ARG A 188 -14.97 -10.90 -8.64
N ASN A 189 -15.96 -10.04 -8.82
CA ASN A 189 -16.86 -9.57 -7.75
C ASN A 189 -16.11 -8.95 -6.56
N VAL A 190 -15.00 -8.25 -6.81
CA VAL A 190 -14.17 -7.65 -5.77
C VAL A 190 -14.60 -6.20 -5.54
N TRP A 191 -14.71 -5.79 -4.29
CA TRP A 191 -15.03 -4.43 -3.87
C TRP A 191 -13.85 -3.84 -3.12
N THR A 192 -13.22 -2.80 -3.65
CA THR A 192 -12.22 -1.98 -2.94
C THR A 192 -12.84 -0.61 -2.67
N GLU A 193 -13.37 -0.39 -1.47
CA GLU A 193 -14.17 0.80 -1.17
C GLU A 193 -13.87 1.49 0.15
N ARG A 194 -14.02 2.81 0.25
CA ARG A 194 -13.82 3.57 1.51
C ARG A 194 -12.46 3.33 2.17
N ASN A 195 -11.43 3.02 1.38
CA ASN A 195 -10.06 2.90 1.88
C ASN A 195 -9.33 4.22 1.74
N THR A 196 -8.26 4.36 2.50
CA THR A 196 -7.31 5.48 2.33
C THR A 196 -5.94 4.92 1.98
N PHE A 197 -5.37 5.41 0.89
CA PHE A 197 -4.05 5.05 0.41
C PHE A 197 -3.13 6.27 0.50
N VAL A 198 -1.99 6.14 1.18
CA VAL A 198 -1.01 7.21 1.36
C VAL A 198 0.36 6.69 0.96
N ASN A 199 0.95 7.30 -0.07
CA ASN A 199 2.31 6.99 -0.48
C ASN A 199 2.53 5.49 -0.76
N CYS A 200 1.57 4.87 -1.45
CA CYS A 200 1.79 3.57 -2.07
C CYS A 200 2.27 3.80 -3.49
N ASP A 201 3.29 3.06 -3.95
CA ASP A 201 3.78 3.19 -5.32
C ASP A 201 2.64 3.04 -6.34
N ARG A 202 1.76 2.08 -6.09
CA ARG A 202 0.41 2.03 -6.66
C ARG A 202 -0.59 1.78 -5.56
N SER A 203 -1.77 2.36 -5.67
CA SER A 203 -2.79 2.23 -4.61
C SER A 203 -3.64 0.98 -4.85
N VAL A 204 -4.26 0.90 -6.02
CA VAL A 204 -5.08 -0.24 -6.44
C VAL A 204 -4.66 -0.69 -7.83
N ALA A 205 -4.40 -1.98 -8.00
CA ALA A 205 -4.09 -2.56 -9.29
C ALA A 205 -4.96 -3.80 -9.50
N TYR A 206 -5.94 -3.65 -10.39
CA TYR A 206 -6.76 -4.75 -10.88
C TYR A 206 -6.16 -5.23 -12.21
N GLY A 207 -5.42 -6.33 -12.11
CA GLY A 207 -4.67 -6.95 -13.20
C GLY A 207 -3.21 -6.49 -13.28
N ASN A 208 -2.50 -7.13 -14.21
CA ASN A 208 -1.09 -6.85 -14.50
C ASN A 208 -0.89 -6.85 -16.02
N TYR A 209 -0.01 -5.99 -16.53
CA TYR A 209 0.33 -5.95 -17.95
C TYR A 209 0.86 -7.29 -18.48
N SER A 210 1.46 -8.13 -17.63
CA SER A 210 1.95 -9.47 -18.00
C SER A 210 0.86 -10.55 -18.09
N SER A 211 -0.42 -10.22 -17.94
CA SER A 211 -1.49 -11.21 -17.88
C SER A 211 -1.79 -11.80 -19.26
N GLY A 212 -2.04 -13.10 -19.33
CA GLY A 212 -2.43 -13.79 -20.57
C GLY A 212 -3.94 -13.82 -20.84
N GLU A 213 -4.75 -13.50 -19.82
CA GLU A 213 -6.22 -13.60 -19.84
C GLU A 213 -6.90 -12.50 -19.01
N ILE A 214 -8.24 -12.51 -18.97
CA ILE A 214 -9.01 -11.54 -18.17
C ILE A 214 -8.62 -11.68 -16.69
N SER A 215 -7.99 -10.64 -16.17
CA SER A 215 -7.49 -10.60 -14.79
C SER A 215 -8.56 -10.27 -13.77
N HIS A 216 -9.54 -9.48 -14.17
CA HIS A 216 -10.49 -8.89 -13.25
C HIS A 216 -11.85 -8.66 -13.91
N ASP A 217 -12.94 -9.10 -13.27
CA ASP A 217 -14.28 -9.03 -13.84
C ASP A 217 -15.36 -8.62 -12.84
N SER A 218 -16.25 -7.68 -13.22
CA SER A 218 -17.44 -7.33 -12.44
C SER A 218 -17.12 -6.85 -11.02
N SER A 219 -16.15 -5.94 -10.93
CA SER A 219 -15.61 -5.45 -9.66
C SER A 219 -15.67 -3.92 -9.57
N TYR A 220 -15.50 -3.41 -8.35
CA TYR A 220 -15.63 -2.00 -8.01
C TYR A 220 -14.39 -1.48 -7.29
N ILE A 221 -13.99 -0.26 -7.64
CA ILE A 221 -13.03 0.57 -6.92
C ILE A 221 -13.74 1.90 -6.66
N MET A 222 -14.20 2.14 -5.43
CA MET A 222 -15.09 3.27 -5.17
C MET A 222 -14.91 3.97 -3.84
N ASN A 223 -15.19 5.28 -3.79
CA ASN A 223 -15.10 6.06 -2.55
C ASN A 223 -13.75 5.93 -1.85
N ASN A 224 -12.63 5.79 -2.56
CA ASN A 224 -11.32 5.75 -1.91
C ASN A 224 -10.67 7.13 -1.90
N PHE A 225 -10.00 7.44 -0.80
CA PHE A 225 -9.04 8.55 -0.71
C PHE A 225 -7.65 8.05 -1.08
N ILE A 226 -7.01 8.72 -2.03
CA ILE A 226 -5.69 8.32 -2.52
C ILE A 226 -4.75 9.53 -2.59
N LEU A 227 -3.72 9.52 -1.75
CA LEU A 227 -2.53 10.35 -1.87
C LEU A 227 -1.45 9.51 -2.60
N PRO A 228 -1.29 9.67 -3.91
CA PRO A 228 -0.48 8.77 -4.72
C PRO A 228 1.02 8.85 -4.41
N GLY A 229 1.68 7.69 -4.48
CA GLY A 229 3.14 7.55 -4.44
C GLY A 229 3.79 7.77 -5.81
N ALA A 230 4.86 7.03 -6.10
CA ALA A 230 5.68 7.23 -7.29
C ALA A 230 5.03 6.78 -8.61
N GLY A 231 4.21 5.72 -8.57
CA GLY A 231 3.58 5.12 -9.75
C GLY A 231 2.16 5.61 -10.02
N ASN A 232 1.42 4.83 -10.81
CA ASN A 232 0.00 5.09 -11.08
C ASN A 232 -0.84 4.75 -9.85
N ALA A 233 -1.87 5.54 -9.59
CA ALA A 233 -2.71 5.32 -8.44
C ALA A 233 -3.62 4.11 -8.62
N ILE A 234 -4.29 4.04 -9.78
CA ILE A 234 -5.20 2.96 -10.13
C ILE A 234 -4.76 2.38 -11.47
N GLU A 235 -4.49 1.08 -11.50
CA GLU A 235 -4.14 0.34 -12.71
C GLU A 235 -5.21 -0.71 -13.04
N LEU A 236 -5.64 -0.73 -14.31
CA LEU A 236 -6.63 -1.65 -14.83
C LEU A 236 -6.08 -2.38 -16.06
N TYR A 237 -5.46 -3.54 -15.86
CA TYR A 237 -4.94 -4.35 -16.97
C TYR A 237 -5.77 -5.61 -17.18
N TYR A 238 -6.13 -5.90 -18.43
CA TYR A 238 -6.93 -7.08 -18.77
C TYR A 238 -8.25 -7.19 -17.96
N THR A 239 -8.92 -6.06 -17.74
CA THR A 239 -10.17 -6.02 -16.97
C THR A 239 -11.41 -6.20 -17.85
N ARG A 240 -12.57 -6.48 -17.25
CA ARG A 240 -13.89 -6.47 -17.90
C ARG A 240 -14.92 -6.02 -16.88
N ARG A 241 -15.89 -5.17 -17.25
CA ARG A 241 -16.96 -4.74 -16.33
C ARG A 241 -16.42 -4.22 -14.98
N VAL A 242 -15.30 -3.52 -14.99
CA VAL A 242 -14.74 -2.89 -13.78
C VAL A 242 -15.23 -1.44 -13.70
N ARG A 243 -15.67 -1.03 -12.51
CA ARG A 243 -16.18 0.32 -12.24
C ARG A 243 -15.26 1.04 -11.29
N VAL A 244 -14.84 2.24 -11.68
CA VAL A 244 -14.01 3.13 -10.85
C VAL A 244 -14.80 4.39 -10.58
N PHE A 245 -15.45 4.45 -9.42
CA PHE A 245 -16.47 5.45 -9.11
C PHE A 245 -16.14 6.29 -7.89
N ASN A 246 -16.34 7.60 -7.97
CA ASN A 246 -16.30 8.47 -6.78
C ASN A 246 -15.00 8.31 -5.98
N ASN A 247 -13.83 8.18 -6.61
CA ASN A 247 -12.55 8.21 -5.88
C ASN A 247 -11.99 9.65 -5.87
N THR A 248 -11.26 10.01 -4.82
CA THR A 248 -10.50 11.27 -4.77
C THR A 248 -9.01 10.95 -4.75
N LEU A 249 -8.34 11.31 -5.84
CA LEU A 249 -6.92 11.08 -6.07
C LEU A 249 -6.16 12.41 -6.15
N TYR A 250 -5.47 12.79 -5.07
CA TYR A 250 -4.81 14.09 -5.03
C TYR A 250 -3.45 14.04 -4.33
N GLY A 251 -2.45 14.63 -4.98
CA GLY A 251 -1.15 14.94 -4.41
C GLY A 251 -0.71 16.35 -4.82
N ALA A 252 0.23 16.93 -4.06
CA ALA A 252 0.79 18.25 -4.36
C ALA A 252 1.56 18.30 -5.69
N THR A 253 2.12 17.16 -6.10
CA THR A 253 2.70 16.92 -7.43
C THR A 253 1.68 16.25 -8.35
N THR A 254 1.88 16.30 -9.66
CA THR A 254 1.00 15.61 -10.62
C THR A 254 1.34 14.13 -10.75
N THR A 255 1.67 13.50 -9.63
CA THR A 255 1.92 12.08 -9.52
C THR A 255 0.57 11.39 -9.34
N GLY A 256 0.39 10.24 -9.98
CA GLY A 256 -0.85 9.46 -9.92
C GLY A 256 -1.82 9.71 -11.07
N SER A 257 -2.02 8.67 -11.87
CA SER A 257 -3.03 8.59 -12.92
C SER A 257 -3.92 7.35 -12.71
N ILE A 258 -5.06 7.34 -13.40
CA ILE A 258 -5.80 6.10 -13.66
C ILE A 258 -5.36 5.60 -15.03
N ILE A 259 -4.90 4.36 -15.11
CA ILE A 259 -4.45 3.75 -16.35
C ILE A 259 -5.23 2.48 -16.63
N TYR A 260 -5.55 2.25 -17.89
CA TYR A 260 -6.19 1.02 -18.34
C TYR A 260 -5.60 0.53 -19.65
N GLY A 261 -5.47 -0.79 -19.81
CA GLY A 261 -4.78 -1.33 -20.98
C GLY A 261 -4.64 -2.84 -21.05
N ASN A 262 -3.89 -3.30 -22.05
CA ASN A 262 -3.35 -4.65 -22.14
C ASN A 262 -2.14 -4.71 -23.10
N ALA A 263 -1.41 -5.83 -23.11
CA ALA A 263 -0.22 -6.00 -23.92
C ALA A 263 -0.49 -6.43 -25.38
N SER A 264 -1.68 -6.97 -25.67
CA SER A 264 -1.98 -7.67 -26.94
C SER A 264 -3.02 -7.00 -27.84
N GLY A 265 -3.52 -5.81 -27.51
CA GLY A 265 -4.48 -5.04 -28.32
C GLY A 265 -5.91 -5.60 -28.37
N GLY A 266 -6.38 -6.28 -27.32
CA GLY A 266 -7.73 -6.87 -27.23
C GLY A 266 -8.72 -6.08 -26.36
N GLY A 267 -9.97 -6.54 -26.22
CA GLY A 267 -11.04 -5.89 -25.43
C GLY A 267 -10.84 -5.85 -23.91
N ALA A 268 -9.67 -5.43 -23.41
CA ALA A 268 -9.54 -5.06 -22.01
C ALA A 268 -10.40 -3.84 -21.69
N ASN A 269 -10.87 -3.81 -20.46
CA ASN A 269 -11.88 -2.91 -19.92
C ASN A 269 -13.21 -2.87 -20.71
N THR A 270 -13.58 -3.95 -21.41
CA THR A 270 -14.88 -4.01 -22.09
C THR A 270 -16.01 -3.85 -21.07
N TYR A 271 -16.92 -2.91 -21.32
CA TYR A 271 -18.02 -2.52 -20.43
C TYR A 271 -17.56 -1.93 -19.08
N GLY A 272 -16.34 -1.41 -19.01
CA GLY A 272 -15.86 -0.66 -17.85
C GLY A 272 -16.36 0.78 -17.83
N GLU A 273 -16.39 1.36 -16.64
CA GLU A 273 -16.81 2.75 -16.41
C GLU A 273 -15.87 3.40 -15.39
N ILE A 274 -15.49 4.65 -15.64
CA ILE A 274 -14.69 5.47 -14.74
C ILE A 274 -15.44 6.79 -14.59
N LYS A 275 -16.15 7.01 -13.47
CA LYS A 275 -17.09 8.15 -13.33
C LYS A 275 -16.98 8.82 -11.98
N ASN A 276 -17.36 10.10 -11.92
CA ASN A 276 -17.39 10.89 -10.69
C ASN A 276 -16.06 10.91 -9.90
N ASN A 277 -14.90 10.66 -10.50
CA ASN A 277 -13.62 10.73 -9.78
C ASN A 277 -13.06 12.15 -9.80
N ILE A 278 -12.34 12.54 -8.75
CA ILE A 278 -11.46 13.72 -8.74
C ILE A 278 -10.03 13.21 -8.88
N LEU A 279 -9.25 13.73 -9.83
CA LEU A 279 -7.83 13.41 -9.93
C LEU A 279 -6.94 14.56 -10.39
N ASN A 280 -5.76 14.66 -9.75
CA ASN A 280 -4.61 15.45 -10.22
C ASN A 280 -3.69 14.58 -11.09
N GLY A 281 -4.07 14.39 -12.34
CA GLY A 281 -3.41 13.46 -13.25
C GLY A 281 -4.23 13.25 -14.51
N SER A 282 -4.05 12.09 -15.15
CA SER A 282 -4.80 11.72 -16.36
C SER A 282 -5.54 10.39 -16.19
N ILE A 283 -6.54 10.20 -17.05
CA ILE A 283 -7.10 8.88 -17.34
C ILE A 283 -6.50 8.47 -18.69
N SER A 284 -5.65 7.44 -18.70
CA SER A 284 -4.81 7.10 -19.87
C SER A 284 -5.12 5.70 -20.41
N ASN A 285 -5.24 5.61 -21.74
CA ASN A 285 -5.41 4.34 -22.46
C ASN A 285 -4.05 3.76 -22.90
N GLN A 286 -3.83 2.48 -22.64
CA GLN A 286 -2.72 1.69 -23.16
C GLN A 286 -3.25 0.48 -23.96
N ASN A 287 -3.71 0.73 -25.18
CA ASN A 287 -4.12 -0.30 -26.15
C ASN A 287 -5.36 -1.12 -25.74
N ALA A 288 -6.35 -0.49 -25.13
CA ALA A 288 -7.63 -1.12 -24.75
C ALA A 288 -8.85 -0.35 -25.29
N THR A 289 -10.02 -0.98 -25.20
CA THR A 289 -11.30 -0.31 -25.44
C THR A 289 -11.50 0.78 -24.39
N ALA A 290 -11.82 2.00 -24.81
CA ALA A 290 -12.05 3.10 -23.88
C ALA A 290 -13.31 2.84 -23.03
N PRO A 291 -13.25 2.94 -21.69
CA PRO A 291 -14.43 2.93 -20.84
C PRO A 291 -15.20 4.25 -20.99
N ASP A 292 -16.42 4.28 -20.47
CA ASP A 292 -17.12 5.56 -20.26
C ASP A 292 -16.40 6.35 -19.17
N THR A 293 -15.89 7.54 -19.51
CA THR A 293 -15.13 8.44 -18.62
C THR A 293 -15.90 9.71 -18.26
N ALA A 294 -17.23 9.72 -18.39
CA ALA A 294 -18.05 10.87 -18.06
C ALA A 294 -17.89 11.31 -16.59
N THR A 295 -18.17 12.59 -16.33
CA THR A 295 -18.31 13.20 -14.99
C THR A 295 -17.10 13.14 -14.06
N ASN A 296 -15.90 12.82 -14.57
CA ASN A 296 -14.67 12.99 -13.80
C ASN A 296 -14.22 14.46 -13.78
N ILE A 297 -13.59 14.89 -12.69
CA ILE A 297 -12.85 16.13 -12.60
C ILE A 297 -11.36 15.82 -12.73
N LEU A 298 -10.78 16.19 -13.87
CA LEU A 298 -9.34 16.16 -14.11
C LEU A 298 -8.77 17.54 -13.87
N VAL A 299 -7.76 17.65 -13.02
CA VAL A 299 -7.07 18.92 -12.76
C VAL A 299 -5.65 18.86 -13.30
N SER A 300 -5.29 19.86 -14.11
CA SER A 300 -3.95 19.96 -14.72
C SER A 300 -2.93 20.63 -13.79
N ARG A 301 -1.63 20.45 -14.10
CA ARG A 301 -0.47 20.91 -13.30
C ARG A 301 -0.56 22.36 -12.78
N GLY A 302 -1.24 23.27 -13.49
CA GLY A 302 -1.31 24.69 -13.14
C GLY A 302 -2.32 25.06 -12.05
N ASN A 303 -3.20 24.13 -11.65
CA ASN A 303 -4.33 24.40 -10.75
C ASN A 303 -4.23 23.69 -9.38
N ALA A 304 -3.05 23.19 -9.00
CA ALA A 304 -2.84 22.51 -7.71
C ALA A 304 -3.24 23.38 -6.51
N ALA A 305 -3.06 24.70 -6.60
CA ALA A 305 -3.49 25.66 -5.59
C ALA A 305 -5.02 25.79 -5.43
N ILE A 306 -5.80 25.39 -6.44
CA ILE A 306 -7.27 25.36 -6.37
C ILE A 306 -7.73 24.08 -5.64
N LEU A 307 -7.14 22.93 -5.98
CA LEU A 307 -7.39 21.66 -5.29
C LEU A 307 -6.98 21.70 -3.81
N ALA A 308 -5.86 22.35 -3.48
CA ALA A 308 -5.39 22.49 -2.11
C ALA A 308 -6.41 23.22 -1.20
N ARG A 309 -7.28 24.06 -1.78
CA ARG A 309 -8.37 24.72 -1.04
C ARG A 309 -9.58 23.81 -0.82
N TRP A 310 -9.73 22.76 -1.62
CA TRP A 310 -10.81 21.79 -1.42
C TRP A 310 -10.44 20.87 -0.25
N PHE A 311 -9.17 20.49 -0.17
CA PHE A 311 -8.63 19.49 0.76
C PHE A 311 -7.49 20.08 1.63
N PRO A 312 -7.79 20.78 2.73
CA PRO A 312 -6.78 21.46 3.54
C PRO A 312 -5.79 20.49 4.20
N ASN A 313 -6.21 19.23 4.39
CA ASN A 313 -5.41 18.17 5.02
C ASN A 313 -4.86 17.16 4.00
N ALA A 314 -4.80 17.52 2.72
CA ALA A 314 -4.36 16.62 1.66
C ALA A 314 -2.97 15.99 1.87
N ALA A 315 -2.09 16.65 2.62
CA ALA A 315 -0.76 16.16 2.94
C ALA A 315 -0.75 14.85 3.76
N THR A 316 -1.85 14.56 4.47
CA THR A 316 -2.03 13.33 5.26
C THR A 316 -2.95 12.31 4.59
N GLY A 317 -3.41 12.59 3.37
CA GLY A 317 -4.39 11.76 2.66
C GLY A 317 -5.84 11.97 3.11
N ASP A 318 -6.11 13.04 3.86
CA ASP A 318 -7.46 13.47 4.20
C ASP A 318 -7.97 14.42 3.10
N PHE A 319 -9.00 13.96 2.39
CA PHE A 319 -9.62 14.69 1.29
C PHE A 319 -11.10 14.99 1.54
N HIS A 320 -11.48 15.21 2.80
CA HIS A 320 -12.80 15.80 3.08
C HIS A 320 -12.86 17.24 2.54
N PHE A 321 -14.00 17.60 2.00
CA PHE A 321 -14.25 18.94 1.50
C PHE A 321 -14.31 19.94 2.66
N SER A 322 -13.59 21.06 2.49
CA SER A 322 -13.55 22.12 3.52
C SER A 322 -14.46 23.32 3.24
N SER A 323 -15.08 23.39 2.06
CA SER A 323 -15.97 24.51 1.72
C SER A 323 -17.08 24.14 0.73
N ASP A 324 -18.18 24.89 0.80
CA ASP A 324 -19.39 24.77 -0.01
C ASP A 324 -19.27 25.36 -1.43
N THR A 325 -18.16 26.04 -1.71
CA THR A 325 -17.89 26.66 -3.02
C THR A 325 -16.99 25.82 -3.92
N CYS A 326 -16.64 24.60 -3.50
CA CYS A 326 -15.77 23.74 -4.29
C CYS A 326 -16.48 23.25 -5.55
N ARG A 327 -15.77 23.23 -6.68
CA ARG A 327 -16.28 22.78 -7.99
C ARG A 327 -16.93 21.38 -7.99
N PRO A 328 -16.47 20.39 -7.20
CA PRO A 328 -17.05 19.04 -7.21
C PRO A 328 -18.48 18.95 -6.68
N LEU A 329 -18.93 19.92 -5.90
CA LEU A 329 -20.18 19.85 -5.17
C LEU A 329 -21.40 19.89 -6.10
N ASN A 330 -22.35 18.99 -5.88
CA ASN A 330 -23.61 18.88 -6.60
C ASN A 330 -23.45 18.67 -8.13
N ARG A 331 -22.34 18.06 -8.55
CA ARG A 331 -22.02 17.81 -9.98
C ARG A 331 -21.93 16.32 -10.34
N GLY A 332 -22.05 15.44 -9.36
CA GLY A 332 -22.01 14.00 -9.53
C GLY A 332 -23.26 13.48 -10.27
N THR A 333 -23.09 12.36 -10.96
CA THR A 333 -24.23 11.59 -11.49
C THR A 333 -24.56 10.45 -10.53
N ALA A 334 -25.84 10.12 -10.40
CA ALA A 334 -26.27 8.97 -9.59
C ALA A 334 -25.75 7.65 -10.18
N LEU A 335 -25.08 6.87 -9.34
CA LEU A 335 -24.53 5.56 -9.67
C LEU A 335 -25.13 4.56 -8.68
N ALA A 336 -25.89 3.58 -9.17
CA ALA A 336 -26.75 2.72 -8.33
C ALA A 336 -25.99 1.95 -7.24
N GLN A 337 -24.71 1.65 -7.46
CA GLN A 337 -23.85 0.93 -6.52
C GLN A 337 -23.17 1.85 -5.51
N VAL A 338 -23.18 3.17 -5.71
CA VAL A 338 -22.52 4.14 -4.82
C VAL A 338 -23.59 4.83 -3.98
N THR A 339 -23.99 4.17 -2.90
CA THR A 339 -25.05 4.66 -1.99
C THR A 339 -24.51 5.40 -0.77
N LEU A 340 -23.22 5.23 -0.47
CA LEU A 340 -22.52 5.86 0.65
C LEU A 340 -21.32 6.65 0.13
N ASP A 341 -20.80 7.59 0.92
CA ASP A 341 -19.54 8.28 0.70
C ASP A 341 -18.38 7.59 1.47
N TRP A 342 -17.23 8.27 1.56
CA TRP A 342 -16.05 7.78 2.28
C TRP A 342 -16.32 7.62 3.79
N ASP A 343 -17.07 8.55 4.40
CA ASP A 343 -17.48 8.53 5.82
C ASP A 343 -18.57 7.51 6.13
N ASN A 344 -18.93 6.65 5.17
CA ASN A 344 -20.04 5.72 5.28
C ASN A 344 -21.39 6.44 5.52
N ALA A 345 -21.50 7.69 5.08
CA ALA A 345 -22.71 8.50 5.13
C ALA A 345 -23.54 8.32 3.86
N PRO A 346 -24.88 8.36 3.93
CA PRO A 346 -25.73 8.25 2.75
C PRO A 346 -25.52 9.38 1.73
N ARG A 347 -25.38 9.01 0.45
CA ARG A 347 -25.42 9.93 -0.68
C ARG A 347 -26.87 10.28 -1.02
N ILE A 348 -27.33 11.47 -0.64
CA ILE A 348 -28.72 11.92 -0.80
C ILE A 348 -28.81 13.21 -1.63
N GLY A 349 -29.86 13.34 -2.43
CA GLY A 349 -30.12 14.56 -3.19
C GLY A 349 -29.16 14.76 -4.38
N THR A 350 -28.58 15.95 -4.48
CA THR A 350 -27.60 16.30 -5.51
C THR A 350 -26.22 15.83 -5.07
N LEU A 351 -25.64 14.92 -5.84
CA LEU A 351 -24.45 14.19 -5.44
C LEU A 351 -23.17 14.95 -5.77
N ASP A 352 -22.14 14.72 -4.96
CA ASP A 352 -20.81 15.27 -5.18
C ASP A 352 -19.95 14.35 -6.07
N ILE A 353 -19.01 14.96 -6.80
CA ILE A 353 -17.93 14.22 -7.47
C ILE A 353 -16.84 13.98 -6.43
N GLY A 354 -16.24 12.79 -6.42
CA GLY A 354 -15.22 12.38 -5.47
C GLY A 354 -15.75 11.47 -4.37
N ALA A 355 -14.83 11.07 -3.49
CA ALA A 355 -15.11 10.09 -2.44
C ALA A 355 -15.91 10.65 -1.27
N ASP A 356 -15.84 11.95 -1.03
CA ASP A 356 -16.55 12.64 0.04
C ASP A 356 -17.90 13.22 -0.46
N GLU A 357 -18.84 13.43 0.46
CA GLU A 357 -19.98 14.34 0.27
C GLU A 357 -19.88 15.48 1.28
N TYR A 358 -19.89 16.71 0.77
CA TYR A 358 -19.76 17.87 1.62
C TYR A 358 -20.96 18.00 2.60
N ASN A 359 -20.65 18.21 3.89
CA ASN A 359 -21.61 18.46 4.98
C ASN A 359 -22.51 17.28 5.41
N ASN A 360 -22.20 16.02 5.08
CA ASN A 360 -23.06 14.92 5.48
C ASN A 360 -22.84 14.40 6.91
N ASN A 361 -21.66 14.53 7.53
CA ASN A 361 -21.41 14.11 8.94
C ASN A 361 -20.12 14.71 9.54
N THR A 362 -19.88 14.47 10.84
CA THR A 362 -18.54 14.61 11.43
C THR A 362 -17.61 13.58 10.77
N PRO A 363 -16.49 14.01 10.14
CA PRO A 363 -15.58 13.10 9.47
C PRO A 363 -15.09 11.99 10.42
N ILE A 364 -15.08 10.75 9.94
CA ILE A 364 -14.52 9.63 10.68
C ILE A 364 -13.01 9.85 10.77
N GLN A 365 -12.49 9.98 12.00
CA GLN A 365 -11.04 10.02 12.20
C GLN A 365 -10.45 8.64 11.96
N PHE A 366 -9.62 8.55 10.93
CA PHE A 366 -9.11 7.30 10.42
C PHE A 366 -7.84 6.78 11.11
N MET A 367 -7.14 7.66 11.82
CA MET A 367 -5.89 7.31 12.49
C MET A 367 -6.15 6.93 13.95
N PRO A 368 -5.68 5.77 14.44
CA PRO A 368 -5.32 5.68 15.84
C PRO A 368 -4.21 6.70 16.12
N GLU A 369 -4.26 7.36 17.28
CA GLU A 369 -3.37 8.42 17.74
C GLU A 369 -1.92 7.89 17.95
N GLU A 370 -1.23 7.52 16.87
CA GLU A 370 0.17 7.04 16.88
C GLU A 370 1.04 7.72 15.82
N ILE A 371 0.89 9.03 15.65
CA ILE A 371 1.95 9.83 15.02
C ILE A 371 2.47 10.78 16.07
N THR A 372 3.56 10.40 16.74
CA THR A 372 4.52 11.40 17.23
C THR A 372 4.81 12.33 16.07
N THR A 373 4.24 13.52 16.11
CA THR A 373 4.36 14.50 15.04
C THR A 373 5.82 14.91 14.98
N ILE A 374 6.54 14.46 13.95
CA ILE A 374 7.92 14.83 13.74
C ILE A 374 7.94 16.33 13.44
N GLN A 375 8.55 17.12 14.32
CA GLN A 375 8.59 18.58 14.21
C GLN A 375 9.58 19.03 13.13
N GLU A 376 10.69 18.31 12.99
CA GLU A 376 11.75 18.60 12.02
C GLU A 376 12.31 17.30 11.44
N ALA A 377 12.67 17.30 10.15
CA ALA A 377 13.38 16.18 9.55
C ALA A 377 14.69 15.89 10.29
N TYR A 378 15.01 14.61 10.43
CA TYR A 378 16.23 14.15 11.08
C TYR A 378 16.86 12.97 10.34
N LEU A 379 18.17 12.80 10.53
CA LEU A 379 18.94 11.63 10.09
C LEU A 379 19.75 11.12 11.28
N SER A 380 19.50 9.87 11.68
CA SER A 380 20.21 9.23 12.79
C SER A 380 21.60 8.77 12.36
N PRO A 381 22.52 8.50 13.31
CA PRO A 381 23.75 7.76 13.02
C PRO A 381 23.46 6.40 12.36
N ALA A 382 24.37 5.97 11.48
CA ALA A 382 24.30 4.64 10.87
C ALA A 382 24.62 3.56 11.92
N SER A 383 23.88 2.44 11.91
CA SER A 383 24.09 1.33 12.84
C SER A 383 23.86 -0.03 12.15
N PRO A 384 24.79 -1.00 12.28
CA PRO A 384 26.09 -0.88 12.96
C PRO A 384 27.05 0.09 12.23
N ASN A 385 28.05 0.61 12.95
CA ASN A 385 29.12 1.45 12.39
C ASN A 385 30.38 1.41 13.29
N PRO A 386 31.51 0.84 12.85
CA PRO A 386 31.76 0.24 11.54
C PRO A 386 30.85 -0.95 11.21
N PHE A 387 30.70 -1.26 9.92
CA PHE A 387 29.79 -2.31 9.44
C PHE A 387 30.44 -3.24 8.40
N ASN A 388 29.92 -4.47 8.32
CA ASN A 388 30.30 -5.48 7.32
C ASN A 388 29.14 -6.47 7.08
N PRO A 389 28.52 -6.55 5.88
CA PRO A 389 28.52 -5.55 4.80
C PRO A 389 27.30 -4.61 4.85
N VAL A 390 26.42 -4.72 5.85
CA VAL A 390 25.17 -3.95 5.92
C VAL A 390 25.13 -2.97 7.10
N THR A 391 24.69 -1.75 6.85
CA THR A 391 24.31 -0.77 7.88
C THR A 391 22.89 -0.25 7.65
N CYS A 392 22.23 0.21 8.71
CA CYS A 392 20.91 0.82 8.65
C CYS A 392 20.97 2.27 9.14
N VAL A 393 20.21 3.15 8.50
CA VAL A 393 20.01 4.53 8.94
C VAL A 393 18.52 4.80 9.14
N ARG A 394 18.17 5.43 10.27
CA ARG A 394 16.82 5.89 10.56
C ARG A 394 16.70 7.38 10.25
N TYR A 395 15.55 7.78 9.73
CA TYR A 395 15.27 9.18 9.42
C TYR A 395 13.79 9.49 9.61
N GLY A 396 13.47 10.76 9.76
CA GLY A 396 12.09 11.23 9.84
C GLY A 396 11.85 12.42 8.94
N ILE A 397 10.60 12.56 8.51
CA ILE A 397 10.11 13.66 7.68
C ILE A 397 8.98 14.34 8.44
N ALA A 398 9.07 15.66 8.61
CA ALA A 398 8.05 16.44 9.29
C ALA A 398 6.82 16.68 8.40
N THR A 399 5.65 16.85 9.02
CA THR A 399 4.41 17.18 8.28
C THR A 399 4.54 18.46 7.47
N ALA A 400 5.25 19.47 8.00
CA ALA A 400 5.51 20.73 7.30
C ALA A 400 6.36 20.59 6.02
N GLU A 401 7.03 19.45 5.85
CA GLU A 401 7.91 19.17 4.71
C GLU A 401 7.25 18.22 3.69
N ALA A 402 5.98 17.85 3.89
CA ALA A 402 5.21 16.98 3.00
C ALA A 402 5.20 17.51 1.55
N GLY A 403 5.40 16.61 0.59
CA GLY A 403 5.40 16.91 -0.85
C GLY A 403 6.66 17.61 -1.37
N THR A 404 7.60 18.03 -0.50
CA THR A 404 8.87 18.60 -0.95
C THR A 404 9.79 17.53 -1.57
N PRO A 405 10.71 17.88 -2.48
CA PRO A 405 11.69 16.91 -2.99
C PRO A 405 12.54 16.33 -1.86
N CYS A 406 12.65 15.00 -1.80
CA CYS A 406 13.38 14.25 -0.79
C CYS A 406 14.35 13.25 -1.45
N GLU A 407 15.59 13.19 -0.96
CA GLU A 407 16.61 12.26 -1.43
C GLU A 407 17.45 11.71 -0.28
N ILE A 408 17.79 10.42 -0.33
CA ILE A 408 18.82 9.79 0.51
C ILE A 408 19.90 9.23 -0.40
N ALA A 409 21.13 9.73 -0.24
CA ALA A 409 22.27 9.37 -1.07
C ALA A 409 23.50 8.95 -0.25
N ILE A 410 24.28 8.02 -0.80
CA ILE A 410 25.61 7.64 -0.34
C ILE A 410 26.64 8.41 -1.14
N LEU A 411 27.57 9.06 -0.46
CA LEU A 411 28.64 9.86 -1.04
C LEU A 411 30.01 9.36 -0.54
N SER A 412 31.05 9.54 -1.36
CA SER A 412 32.44 9.43 -0.90
C SER A 412 32.80 10.62 0.02
N LEU A 413 33.96 10.57 0.67
CA LEU A 413 34.46 11.70 1.47
C LEU A 413 34.71 12.97 0.64
N GLU A 414 35.01 12.81 -0.65
CA GLU A 414 35.17 13.90 -1.62
C GLU A 414 33.81 14.43 -2.13
N GLY A 415 32.69 13.87 -1.64
CA GLY A 415 31.35 14.27 -2.02
C GLY A 415 30.85 13.66 -3.33
N ARG A 416 31.57 12.70 -3.93
CA ARG A 416 31.12 12.02 -5.15
C ARG A 416 29.95 11.10 -4.84
N LEU A 417 28.88 11.17 -5.63
CA LEU A 417 27.76 10.23 -5.53
C LEU A 417 28.21 8.80 -5.79
N ILE A 418 27.87 7.92 -4.86
CA ILE A 418 28.13 6.47 -4.91
C ILE A 418 26.85 5.72 -5.23
N ARG A 419 25.76 6.09 -4.54
CA ARG A 419 24.47 5.42 -4.69
C ARG A 419 23.32 6.31 -4.24
N THR A 420 22.19 6.25 -4.93
CA THR A 420 20.93 6.81 -4.42
C THR A 420 20.10 5.72 -3.78
N LEU A 421 19.77 5.86 -2.49
CA LEU A 421 18.95 4.88 -1.77
C LEU A 421 17.45 5.19 -1.87
N ARG A 422 17.09 6.47 -1.96
CA ARG A 422 15.70 6.93 -2.11
C ARG A 422 15.68 8.26 -2.83
N SER A 423 14.71 8.47 -3.72
CA SER A 423 14.41 9.77 -4.32
C SER A 423 12.91 9.90 -4.57
N GLY A 424 12.33 11.10 -4.42
CA GLY A 424 10.90 11.35 -4.67
C GLY A 424 10.31 12.42 -3.75
N PRO A 425 8.98 12.59 -3.72
CA PRO A 425 8.33 13.48 -2.76
C PRO A 425 8.49 12.98 -1.31
N ALA A 426 8.61 13.91 -0.37
CA ALA A 426 8.67 13.62 1.05
C ALA A 426 7.26 13.30 1.58
N PHE A 427 7.15 12.24 2.37
CA PHE A 427 5.91 11.87 3.05
C PHE A 427 6.16 11.85 4.56
N PRO A 428 5.25 12.41 5.37
CA PRO A 428 5.45 12.48 6.81
C PRO A 428 5.52 11.09 7.46
N GLY A 429 6.48 10.94 8.37
CA GLY A 429 6.66 9.71 9.13
C GLY A 429 8.11 9.42 9.50
N THR A 430 8.29 8.29 10.17
CA THR A 430 9.61 7.76 10.53
C THR A 430 9.91 6.54 9.67
N TYR A 431 11.15 6.47 9.20
CA TYR A 431 11.58 5.48 8.23
C TYR A 431 12.94 4.90 8.61
N ALA A 432 13.23 3.72 8.05
CA ALA A 432 14.54 3.10 8.09
C ALA A 432 14.92 2.57 6.69
N ILE A 433 16.17 2.75 6.31
CA ILE A 433 16.72 2.25 5.04
C ILE A 433 18.09 1.62 5.28
N GLN A 434 18.40 0.57 4.54
CA GLN A 434 19.66 -0.15 4.63
C GLN A 434 20.58 0.18 3.44
N TRP A 435 21.89 0.10 3.68
CA TRP A 435 22.92 0.12 2.66
C TRP A 435 23.83 -1.09 2.82
N ASP A 436 24.04 -1.82 1.72
CA ASP A 436 24.78 -3.08 1.62
C ASP A 436 26.22 -2.92 1.09
N ALA A 437 26.78 -1.70 1.22
CA ALA A 437 28.11 -1.34 0.71
C ALA A 437 28.28 -1.58 -0.81
N LYS A 438 27.20 -1.43 -1.60
CA LYS A 438 27.25 -1.41 -3.06
C LYS A 438 26.95 -0.04 -3.65
N ASP A 439 27.48 0.23 -4.84
CA ASP A 439 27.15 1.40 -5.68
C ASP A 439 25.85 1.19 -6.48
N ASP A 440 25.45 2.18 -7.29
CA ASP A 440 24.26 2.09 -8.16
C ASP A 440 24.35 0.98 -9.22
N ASN A 441 25.56 0.50 -9.55
CA ASN A 441 25.76 -0.61 -10.49
C ASN A 441 25.74 -1.98 -9.79
N GLY A 442 25.51 -2.02 -8.47
CA GLY A 442 25.52 -3.24 -7.67
C GLY A 442 26.92 -3.76 -7.34
N PHE A 443 27.98 -3.01 -7.63
CA PHE A 443 29.34 -3.40 -7.30
C PHE A 443 29.69 -2.99 -5.86
N GLN A 444 30.38 -3.89 -5.15
CA GLN A 444 30.88 -3.60 -3.80
C GLN A 444 31.85 -2.43 -3.84
N VAL A 445 31.66 -1.45 -2.96
CA VAL A 445 32.59 -0.33 -2.80
C VAL A 445 33.86 -0.76 -2.02
N ALA A 446 34.89 0.09 -2.01
CA ALA A 446 36.10 -0.17 -1.24
C ALA A 446 35.84 -0.02 0.28
N SER A 447 36.59 -0.73 1.13
CA SER A 447 36.60 -0.45 2.58
C SER A 447 36.98 1.01 2.80
N GLY A 448 36.32 1.69 3.73
CA GLY A 448 36.53 3.12 3.94
C GLY A 448 35.34 3.82 4.57
N ALA A 449 35.49 5.13 4.75
CA ALA A 449 34.42 5.98 5.25
C ALA A 449 33.61 6.57 4.09
N TYR A 450 32.29 6.62 4.30
CA TYR A 450 31.30 7.17 3.38
C TYR A 450 30.37 8.10 4.15
N LEU A 451 29.69 8.98 3.43
CA LEU A 451 28.68 9.88 3.97
C LEU A 451 27.31 9.43 3.48
N ILE A 452 26.35 9.34 4.40
CA ILE A 452 24.93 9.17 4.09
C ILE A 452 24.27 10.53 4.27
N ARG A 453 23.67 11.06 3.22
CA ARG A 453 23.00 12.36 3.22
C ARG A 453 21.51 12.21 3.00
N LEU A 454 20.71 12.88 3.84
CA LEU A 454 19.29 13.14 3.63
C LEU A 454 19.15 14.60 3.17
N THR A 455 18.44 14.81 2.08
CA THR A 455 18.06 16.15 1.58
C THR A 455 16.54 16.24 1.52
N VAL A 456 15.94 17.28 2.11
CA VAL A 456 14.50 17.58 2.07
C VAL A 456 14.33 19.04 1.71
N GLY A 457 13.84 19.32 0.50
CA GLY A 457 13.83 20.66 -0.08
C GLY A 457 15.25 21.25 -0.12
N SER A 458 15.45 22.37 0.59
CA SER A 458 16.76 23.04 0.71
C SER A 458 17.57 22.63 1.93
N LYS A 459 17.03 21.77 2.81
CA LYS A 459 17.71 21.33 4.04
C LYS A 459 18.43 20.01 3.80
N GLY A 460 19.62 19.86 4.39
CA GLY A 460 20.40 18.63 4.32
C GLY A 460 20.92 18.21 5.69
N SER A 461 20.87 16.90 5.97
CA SER A 461 21.52 16.26 7.13
C SER A 461 22.48 15.19 6.64
N THR A 462 23.59 14.95 7.33
CA THR A 462 24.60 13.96 6.92
C THR A 462 25.11 13.18 8.12
N THR A 463 25.26 11.87 7.97
CA THR A 463 25.95 10.98 8.92
C THR A 463 27.07 10.22 8.23
N ARG A 464 28.06 9.75 9.00
CA ARG A 464 29.19 8.97 8.51
C ARG A 464 28.96 7.48 8.73
N ALA A 465 29.34 6.65 7.77
CA ALA A 465 29.37 5.19 7.87
C ALA A 465 30.75 4.66 7.48
N VAL A 466 31.27 3.65 8.18
CA VAL A 466 32.59 3.06 7.95
C VAL A 466 32.43 1.60 7.56
N PHE A 467 32.69 1.29 6.29
CA PHE A 467 32.66 -0.08 5.77
C PHE A 467 34.02 -0.76 5.98
N MET A 468 34.00 -1.97 6.55
CA MET A 468 35.18 -2.82 6.70
C MET A 468 34.87 -4.18 6.07
N LYS A 469 35.72 -4.64 5.15
CA LYS A 469 35.64 -5.98 4.55
C LYS A 469 36.11 -7.06 5.51
#